data_AF-A0A2E4B5S5-F1
#
_entry.id   AF-A0A2E4B5S5-F1
#
_cell.length_a   1.000
_cell.length_b   1.000
_cell.length_c   1.000
_cell.angle_alpha   90.00
_cell.angle_beta   90.00
_cell.angle_gamma   90.00
#
_symmetry.space_group_name_H-M   'P 1'
#
loop_
_entity.id
_entity.type
_entity.pdbx_description
1 polymer ?
#
loop_
_entity_poly.entity_id
_entity_poly.type
_entity_poly.pdbx_seq_one_letter_code
_entity_poly.pdbx_strand_id
1 'polypeptide(L)'
;MSDTERMLAEKTPHSIFVPELVLAALLPEDYPPWKRCVQVESLQWLLQCMEQFFENPRCAGCIVSADNQLLHDREISDSQQLTRWASTLVRSRVCGAQSRDTLFCEVATTVLRNVAFRGADDALEGFLKALRDEFEGVAKTMQFNPTWFKHEAVKAINAFEHTKLPRSARAITARVISKHPILFGGMVYACAYSLAFLRLMWMDRKTLMLMKLGVVPSFRGAMPRGSP
;
A
#
# COMPACT_ATOMS: atom_id res chain seq x y z
N MET A 1 -29.32 -5.55 -8.94
CA MET A 1 -27.92 -5.87 -9.31
C MET A 1 -27.63 -5.09 -10.57
N SER A 2 -26.78 -4.07 -10.50
CA SER A 2 -26.46 -3.22 -11.65
C SER A 2 -25.46 -3.92 -12.57
N ASP A 3 -25.50 -3.63 -13.87
CA ASP A 3 -24.63 -4.25 -14.89
C ASP A 3 -23.12 -4.09 -14.61
N THR A 4 -22.73 -3.21 -13.69
CA THR A 4 -21.36 -3.05 -13.17
C THR A 4 -20.88 -4.24 -12.33
N GLU A 5 -21.78 -4.97 -11.68
CA GLU A 5 -21.44 -6.19 -10.90
C GLU A 5 -21.18 -7.39 -11.83
N ARG A 6 -21.67 -7.32 -13.07
CA ARG A 6 -21.66 -8.42 -14.04
C ARG A 6 -20.38 -8.52 -14.88
N MET A 7 -19.49 -7.52 -14.80
CA MET A 7 -18.31 -7.39 -15.66
C MET A 7 -17.03 -8.02 -15.10
N LEU A 8 -17.07 -8.65 -13.93
CA LEU A 8 -15.85 -9.07 -13.25
C LEU A 8 -15.72 -10.58 -13.35
N ALA A 9 -14.84 -11.01 -14.26
CA ALA A 9 -14.51 -12.39 -14.61
C ALA A 9 -14.50 -13.37 -13.42
N GLU A 10 -14.87 -14.63 -13.70
CA GLU A 10 -14.71 -15.76 -12.79
C GLU A 10 -13.28 -15.77 -12.24
N LYS A 11 -13.12 -15.49 -10.93
CA LYS A 11 -11.81 -15.40 -10.29
C LYS A 11 -11.19 -16.79 -10.21
N THR A 12 -10.01 -16.97 -10.81
CA THR A 12 -9.18 -18.14 -10.53
C THR A 12 -8.71 -18.10 -9.05
N PRO A 13 -8.44 -19.26 -8.43
CA PRO A 13 -8.09 -19.32 -7.01
C PRO A 13 -6.71 -18.73 -6.68
N HIS A 14 -5.85 -18.47 -7.67
CA HIS A 14 -4.50 -17.94 -7.47
C HIS A 14 -4.10 -16.97 -8.59
N SER A 15 -3.34 -15.93 -8.24
CA SER A 15 -2.67 -15.01 -9.18
C SER A 15 -1.37 -15.62 -9.72
N ILE A 16 -1.06 -15.44 -11.01
CA ILE A 16 0.22 -15.87 -11.61
C ILE A 16 1.40 -14.97 -11.23
N PHE A 17 1.14 -13.76 -10.72
CA PHE A 17 2.18 -12.82 -10.32
C PHE A 17 2.88 -13.27 -9.04
N VAL A 18 4.22 -13.24 -9.06
CA VAL A 18 5.04 -13.48 -7.88
C VAL A 18 5.11 -12.21 -7.03
N PRO A 19 4.69 -12.25 -5.75
CA PRO A 19 4.66 -11.08 -4.88
C PRO A 19 6.00 -10.34 -4.81
N GLU A 20 7.11 -11.06 -4.65
CA GLU A 20 8.45 -10.48 -4.48
C GLU A 20 8.89 -9.70 -5.72
N LEU A 21 8.58 -10.21 -6.91
CA LEU A 21 8.91 -9.56 -8.18
C LEU A 21 8.04 -8.33 -8.42
N VAL A 22 6.74 -8.43 -8.10
CA VAL A 22 5.83 -7.28 -8.11
C VAL A 22 6.32 -6.20 -7.15
N LEU A 23 6.69 -6.55 -5.92
CA LEU A 23 7.18 -5.60 -4.92
C LEU A 23 8.49 -4.93 -5.34
N ALA A 24 9.40 -5.68 -5.97
CA ALA A 24 10.63 -5.12 -6.53
C ALA A 24 10.36 -4.19 -7.71
N ALA A 25 9.35 -4.46 -8.53
CA ALA A 25 8.94 -3.59 -9.62
C ALA A 25 8.26 -2.30 -9.13
N LEU A 26 7.40 -2.40 -8.11
CA LEU A 26 6.63 -1.26 -7.57
C LEU A 26 7.47 -0.33 -6.69
N LEU A 27 8.47 -0.87 -5.98
CA LEU A 27 9.36 -0.13 -5.10
C LEU A 27 10.80 -0.63 -5.27
N PRO A 28 11.48 -0.25 -6.37
CA PRO A 28 12.81 -0.73 -6.68
C PRO A 28 13.86 -0.23 -5.68
N GLU A 29 13.77 1.05 -5.33
CA GLU A 29 14.72 1.75 -4.47
C GLU A 29 14.03 2.29 -3.21
N ASP A 30 13.65 3.56 -3.25
CA ASP A 30 13.10 4.32 -2.12
C ASP A 30 11.66 4.77 -2.38
N TYR A 31 10.95 5.08 -1.29
CA TYR A 31 9.70 5.82 -1.42
C TYR A 31 9.98 7.23 -1.98
N PRO A 32 9.09 7.78 -2.82
CA PRO A 32 9.23 9.16 -3.25
C PRO A 32 9.22 10.11 -2.03
N PRO A 33 9.82 11.30 -2.11
CA PRO A 33 9.71 12.29 -1.05
C PRO A 33 8.28 12.77 -0.88
N TRP A 34 7.82 12.86 0.37
CA TRP A 34 6.45 13.23 0.73
C TRP A 34 6.38 14.70 1.15
N LYS A 35 5.29 15.37 0.82
CA LYS A 35 5.07 16.79 1.09
C LYS A 35 4.16 16.95 2.31
N ARG A 36 2.95 17.48 2.15
CA ARG A 36 2.10 17.90 3.28
C ARG A 36 0.81 17.08 3.40
N CYS A 37 0.32 16.49 2.32
CA CYS A 37 -0.98 15.84 2.27
C CYS A 37 -0.81 14.33 2.12
N VAL A 38 -0.34 13.67 3.18
CA VAL A 38 0.09 12.26 3.12
C VAL A 38 -1.01 11.33 2.61
N GLN A 39 -2.27 11.59 2.97
CA GLN A 39 -3.42 10.80 2.52
C GLN A 39 -3.58 10.84 1.00
N VAL A 40 -3.62 12.05 0.42
CA VAL A 40 -3.77 12.25 -1.02
C VAL A 40 -2.53 11.77 -1.76
N GLU A 41 -1.34 12.06 -1.24
CA GLU A 41 -0.07 11.60 -1.81
C GLU A 41 -0.01 10.07 -1.83
N SER A 42 -0.62 9.39 -0.85
CA SER A 42 -0.63 7.91 -0.78
C SER A 42 -1.54 7.31 -1.83
N LEU A 43 -2.67 7.97 -2.10
CA LEU A 43 -3.54 7.62 -3.21
C LEU A 43 -2.91 7.90 -4.57
N GLN A 44 -2.19 9.01 -4.71
CA GLN A 44 -1.46 9.35 -5.94
C GLN A 44 -0.33 8.36 -6.22
N TRP A 45 0.42 7.97 -5.19
CA TRP A 45 1.47 6.97 -5.33
C TRP A 45 0.88 5.60 -5.66
N LEU A 46 -0.21 5.18 -4.99
CA LEU A 46 -0.94 3.96 -5.33
C LEU A 46 -1.38 3.97 -6.80
N LEU A 47 -2.00 5.07 -7.26
CA LEU A 47 -2.42 5.27 -8.65
C LEU A 47 -1.25 5.09 -9.61
N GLN A 48 -0.14 5.80 -9.36
CA GLN A 48 1.05 5.76 -10.19
C GLN A 48 1.63 4.34 -10.27
N CYS A 49 1.73 3.65 -9.13
CA CYS A 49 2.22 2.27 -9.07
C CYS A 49 1.38 1.32 -9.92
N MET A 50 0.05 1.42 -9.84
CA MET A 50 -0.85 0.56 -10.60
C MET A 50 -0.73 0.81 -12.11
N GLU A 51 -0.69 2.07 -12.53
CA GLU A 51 -0.62 2.44 -13.95
C GLU A 51 0.73 2.05 -14.56
N GLN A 52 1.84 2.41 -13.90
CA GLN A 52 3.19 2.16 -14.41
C GLN A 52 3.54 0.67 -14.45
N PHE A 53 2.99 -0.16 -13.56
CA PHE A 53 3.25 -1.58 -13.56
C PHE A 53 2.82 -2.25 -14.87
N PHE A 54 1.62 -1.94 -15.37
CA PHE A 54 1.13 -2.56 -16.61
C PHE A 54 1.62 -1.90 -17.89
N GLU A 55 2.17 -0.69 -17.80
CA GLU A 55 2.85 -0.02 -18.91
C GLU A 55 4.30 -0.48 -19.10
N ASN A 56 4.91 -1.07 -18.06
CA ASN A 56 6.32 -1.46 -18.08
C ASN A 56 6.51 -2.89 -18.63
N PRO A 57 7.25 -3.06 -19.75
CA PRO A 57 7.49 -4.38 -20.35
C PRO A 57 8.25 -5.35 -19.44
N ARG A 58 9.04 -4.84 -18.48
CA ARG A 58 9.81 -5.67 -17.53
C ARG A 58 8.91 -6.43 -16.54
N CYS A 59 7.65 -6.01 -16.39
CA CYS A 59 6.69 -6.66 -15.49
C CYS A 59 6.22 -8.02 -16.02
N ALA A 60 6.41 -8.32 -17.31
CA ALA A 60 6.25 -9.68 -17.84
C ALA A 60 7.19 -10.70 -17.14
N GLY A 61 8.34 -10.24 -16.64
CA GLY A 61 9.27 -11.05 -15.85
C GLY A 61 8.79 -11.36 -14.43
N CYS A 62 7.64 -10.84 -14.00
CA CYS A 62 7.04 -11.15 -12.69
C CYS A 62 6.20 -12.45 -12.70
N ILE A 63 6.23 -13.20 -13.80
CA ILE A 63 5.46 -14.42 -14.05
C ILE A 63 6.43 -15.59 -14.25
N VAL A 64 6.20 -16.74 -13.59
CA VAL A 64 7.21 -17.83 -13.51
C VAL A 64 7.01 -18.96 -14.52
N SER A 65 5.85 -19.11 -15.17
CA SER A 65 5.56 -20.30 -16.00
C SER A 65 5.10 -19.97 -17.42
N ALA A 66 6.03 -19.86 -18.38
CA ALA A 66 5.71 -19.61 -19.79
C ALA A 66 4.76 -20.65 -20.43
N ASP A 67 4.59 -21.82 -19.82
CA ASP A 67 3.78 -22.94 -20.32
C ASP A 67 2.27 -22.65 -20.31
N ASN A 68 1.82 -21.59 -19.62
CA ASN A 68 0.42 -21.19 -19.50
C ASN A 68 0.13 -19.83 -20.15
N GLN A 69 0.70 -19.59 -21.34
CA GLN A 69 0.63 -18.30 -22.04
C GLN A 69 -0.79 -17.74 -22.22
N LEU A 70 -1.79 -18.60 -22.47
CA LEU A 70 -3.20 -18.18 -22.57
C LEU A 70 -3.80 -17.69 -21.25
N LEU A 71 -3.44 -18.32 -20.12
CA LEU A 71 -3.86 -17.86 -18.79
C LEU A 71 -3.17 -16.55 -18.43
N HIS A 72 -1.92 -16.36 -18.88
CA HIS A 72 -1.18 -15.13 -18.68
C HIS A 72 -1.81 -13.95 -19.41
N ASP A 73 -2.08 -14.11 -20.70
CA ASP A 73 -2.68 -13.05 -21.52
C ASP A 73 -4.04 -12.63 -20.96
N ARG A 74 -4.82 -13.60 -20.47
CA ARG A 74 -6.09 -13.34 -19.80
C ARG A 74 -5.90 -12.58 -18.49
N GLU A 75 -5.07 -13.06 -17.57
CA GLU A 75 -4.84 -12.37 -16.29
C GLU A 75 -4.26 -10.96 -16.49
N ILE A 76 -3.36 -10.76 -17.45
CA ILE A 76 -2.83 -9.43 -17.81
C ILE A 76 -3.95 -8.53 -18.31
N SER A 77 -4.78 -9.00 -19.25
CA SER A 77 -5.89 -8.23 -19.81
C SER A 77 -6.90 -7.84 -18.72
N ASP A 78 -7.27 -8.78 -17.87
CA ASP A 78 -8.18 -8.54 -16.76
C ASP A 78 -7.59 -7.57 -15.73
N SER A 79 -6.30 -7.71 -15.42
CA SER A 79 -5.59 -6.77 -14.54
C SER A 79 -5.51 -5.37 -15.13
N GLN A 80 -5.32 -5.22 -16.44
CA GLN A 80 -5.36 -3.91 -17.09
C GLN A 80 -6.75 -3.26 -16.98
N GLN A 81 -7.82 -4.03 -17.17
CA GLN A 81 -9.19 -3.53 -17.01
C GLN A 81 -9.48 -3.10 -15.57
N LEU A 82 -9.10 -3.94 -14.60
CA LEU A 82 -9.19 -3.64 -13.18
C LEU A 82 -8.39 -2.37 -12.82
N THR A 83 -7.24 -2.15 -13.47
CA THR A 83 -6.38 -0.98 -13.22
C THR A 83 -7.06 0.26 -13.72
N ARG A 84 -7.62 0.24 -14.94
CA ARG A 84 -8.36 1.38 -15.47
C ARG A 84 -9.55 1.76 -14.58
N TRP A 85 -10.28 0.76 -14.07
CA TRP A 85 -11.37 0.99 -13.13
C TRP A 85 -10.88 1.60 -11.81
N ALA A 86 -9.87 0.98 -11.18
CA ALA A 86 -9.30 1.43 -9.92
C ALA A 86 -8.72 2.85 -10.05
N SER A 87 -7.99 3.11 -11.13
CA SER A 87 -7.42 4.42 -11.45
C SER A 87 -8.49 5.48 -11.61
N THR A 88 -9.59 5.18 -12.30
CA THR A 88 -10.72 6.11 -12.46
C THR A 88 -11.35 6.45 -11.11
N LEU A 89 -11.58 5.44 -10.27
CA LEU A 89 -12.12 5.63 -8.93
C LEU A 89 -11.18 6.49 -8.07
N VAL A 90 -9.90 6.13 -7.98
CA VAL A 90 -8.91 6.87 -7.19
C VAL A 90 -8.77 8.31 -7.69
N ARG A 91 -8.62 8.51 -9.00
CA ARG A 91 -8.48 9.85 -9.62
C ARG A 91 -9.69 10.73 -9.32
N SER A 92 -10.91 10.20 -9.42
CA SER A 92 -12.13 10.95 -9.08
C SER A 92 -12.19 11.43 -7.63
N ARG A 93 -11.52 10.71 -6.71
CA ARG A 93 -11.46 11.04 -5.28
C ARG A 93 -10.28 11.94 -4.93
N VAL A 94 -9.19 11.87 -5.69
CA VAL A 94 -8.04 12.75 -5.53
C VAL A 94 -8.31 14.15 -6.12
N CYS A 95 -8.96 14.22 -7.27
CA CYS A 95 -9.33 15.47 -7.94
C CYS A 95 -10.51 16.14 -7.23
N GLY A 96 -10.23 17.00 -6.25
CA GLY A 96 -11.22 17.80 -5.53
C GLY A 96 -11.42 17.44 -4.06
N ALA A 97 -10.66 16.48 -3.53
CA ALA A 97 -10.73 16.17 -2.10
C ALA A 97 -10.08 17.25 -1.24
N GLN A 98 -10.81 17.68 -0.21
CA GLN A 98 -10.19 18.22 0.99
C GLN A 98 -9.52 17.06 1.75
N SER A 99 -8.28 17.27 2.20
CA SER A 99 -7.55 16.28 2.98
C SER A 99 -8.33 15.94 4.25
N ARG A 100 -8.65 14.66 4.43
CA ARG A 100 -9.25 14.09 5.64
C ARG A 100 -8.45 12.87 6.07
N ASP A 101 -8.35 12.64 7.37
CA ASP A 101 -7.44 11.64 7.97
C ASP A 101 -7.77 10.18 7.61
N THR A 102 -8.96 9.92 7.06
CA THR A 102 -9.44 8.59 6.66
C THR A 102 -9.48 8.38 5.16
N LEU A 103 -9.15 9.40 4.35
CA LEU A 103 -9.36 9.40 2.90
C LEU A 103 -8.66 8.22 2.19
N PHE A 104 -7.40 7.94 2.54
CA PHE A 104 -6.68 6.82 1.96
C PHE A 104 -7.41 5.51 2.26
N CYS A 105 -7.74 5.25 3.52
CA CYS A 105 -8.35 4.00 3.94
C CYS A 105 -9.73 3.81 3.27
N GLU A 106 -10.54 4.86 3.19
CA GLU A 106 -11.86 4.82 2.53
C GLU A 106 -11.74 4.41 1.05
N VAL A 107 -10.83 5.04 0.32
CA VAL A 107 -10.70 4.84 -1.14
C VAL A 107 -9.92 3.58 -1.45
N ALA A 108 -8.72 3.43 -0.89
CA ALA A 108 -7.81 2.34 -1.21
C ALA A 108 -8.34 0.98 -0.73
N THR A 109 -9.01 0.92 0.44
CA THR A 109 -9.60 -0.33 0.93
C THR A 109 -10.81 -0.73 0.09
N THR A 110 -11.58 0.23 -0.41
CA THR A 110 -12.67 -0.05 -1.38
C THR A 110 -12.12 -0.68 -2.66
N VAL A 111 -11.02 -0.15 -3.20
CA VAL A 111 -10.34 -0.75 -4.36
C VAL A 111 -9.86 -2.16 -4.02
N LEU A 112 -9.13 -2.31 -2.90
CA LEU A 112 -8.56 -3.58 -2.47
C LEU A 112 -9.63 -4.67 -2.28
N ARG A 113 -10.76 -4.32 -1.65
CA ARG A 113 -11.91 -5.21 -1.47
C ARG A 113 -12.45 -5.70 -2.81
N ASN A 114 -12.65 -4.81 -3.76
CA ASN A 114 -13.28 -5.16 -5.05
C ASN A 114 -12.34 -5.93 -5.98
N VAL A 115 -11.04 -5.64 -5.91
CA VAL A 115 -10.04 -6.17 -6.84
C VAL A 115 -9.38 -7.43 -6.28
N ALA A 116 -8.89 -7.40 -5.04
CA ALA A 116 -8.15 -8.52 -4.45
C ALA A 116 -9.04 -9.46 -3.60
N PHE A 117 -9.96 -8.93 -2.79
CA PHE A 117 -10.68 -9.71 -1.75
C PHE A 117 -12.20 -9.83 -1.96
N ARG A 118 -12.68 -9.77 -3.21
CA ARG A 118 -14.14 -9.74 -3.48
C ARG A 118 -14.86 -10.90 -2.79
N GLY A 119 -15.85 -10.57 -1.94
CA GLY A 119 -16.67 -11.55 -1.23
C GLY A 119 -15.95 -12.27 -0.08
N ALA A 120 -14.71 -11.86 0.23
CA ALA A 120 -13.87 -12.44 1.28
C ALA A 120 -13.50 -11.36 2.31
N ASP A 121 -14.52 -10.75 2.92
CA ASP A 121 -14.35 -9.63 3.85
C ASP A 121 -13.52 -10.02 5.08
N ASP A 122 -13.73 -11.23 5.64
CA ASP A 122 -12.91 -11.74 6.75
C ASP A 122 -11.43 -11.89 6.37
N ALA A 123 -11.14 -12.29 5.13
CA ALA A 123 -9.78 -12.42 4.63
C ALA A 123 -9.12 -11.05 4.43
N LEU A 124 -9.89 -10.05 3.98
CA LEU A 124 -9.45 -8.66 3.91
C LEU A 124 -9.12 -8.11 5.29
N GLU A 125 -10.01 -8.29 6.27
CA GLU A 125 -9.77 -7.83 7.65
C GLU A 125 -8.52 -8.49 8.25
N GLY A 126 -8.38 -9.80 8.08
CA GLY A 126 -7.20 -10.53 8.51
C GLY A 126 -5.92 -10.00 7.86
N PHE A 127 -5.96 -9.72 6.54
CA PHE A 127 -4.85 -9.15 5.79
C PHE A 127 -4.44 -7.77 6.30
N LEU A 128 -5.41 -6.86 6.49
CA LEU A 128 -5.17 -5.50 6.97
C LEU A 128 -4.60 -5.51 8.40
N LYS A 129 -5.12 -6.39 9.26
CA LYS A 129 -4.60 -6.60 10.61
C LYS A 129 -3.17 -7.10 10.60
N ALA A 130 -2.87 -8.13 9.79
CA ALA A 130 -1.53 -8.68 9.67
C ALA A 130 -0.50 -7.66 9.19
N LEU A 131 -0.83 -6.82 8.20
CA LEU A 131 0.02 -5.71 7.76
C LEU A 131 0.36 -4.75 8.91
N ARG A 132 -0.67 -4.35 9.68
CA ARG A 132 -0.52 -3.45 10.81
C ARG A 132 0.40 -4.05 11.88
N ASP A 133 0.12 -5.27 12.30
CA ASP A 133 0.82 -5.94 13.40
C ASP A 133 2.31 -6.16 13.06
N GLU A 134 2.61 -6.63 11.84
CA GLU A 134 3.98 -6.82 11.36
C GLU A 134 4.75 -5.48 11.28
N PHE A 135 4.10 -4.42 10.81
CA PHE A 135 4.73 -3.11 10.72
C PHE A 135 4.96 -2.47 12.07
N GLU A 136 4.03 -2.61 13.02
CA GLU A 136 4.23 -2.16 14.39
C GLU A 136 5.46 -2.80 15.03
N GLY A 137 5.72 -4.08 14.75
CA GLY A 137 6.93 -4.78 15.17
C GLY A 137 8.20 -4.09 14.66
N VAL A 138 8.28 -3.80 13.37
CA VAL A 138 9.42 -3.08 12.77
C VAL A 138 9.52 -1.66 13.32
N ALA A 139 8.41 -0.95 13.42
CA ALA A 139 8.38 0.42 13.88
C ALA A 139 8.82 0.57 15.35
N LYS A 140 8.59 -0.46 16.18
CA LYS A 140 9.10 -0.53 17.57
C LYS A 140 10.62 -0.65 17.65
N THR A 141 11.30 -1.16 16.61
CA THR A 141 12.77 -1.18 16.56
C THR A 141 13.38 0.23 16.45
N MET A 142 12.57 1.19 16.00
CA MET A 142 12.89 2.61 16.05
C MET A 142 12.56 3.18 17.43
N GLN A 143 13.48 2.97 18.38
CA GLN A 143 13.43 3.59 19.71
C GLN A 143 14.35 4.80 19.73
N PHE A 144 13.83 5.94 20.18
CA PHE A 144 14.67 7.11 20.45
C PHE A 144 15.28 7.02 21.83
N ASN A 145 16.57 7.34 21.90
CA ASN A 145 17.18 7.62 23.18
C ASN A 145 16.65 8.99 23.67
N PRO A 146 16.11 9.07 24.91
CA PRO A 146 15.63 10.33 25.48
C PRO A 146 16.71 11.41 25.59
N THR A 147 18.00 11.06 25.48
CA THR A 147 19.11 12.01 25.53
C THR A 147 19.50 12.58 24.16
N TRP A 148 18.85 12.16 23.07
CA TRP A 148 19.19 12.67 21.73
C TRP A 148 18.78 14.12 21.54
N PHE A 149 19.65 14.89 20.92
CA PHE A 149 19.33 16.21 20.41
C PHE A 149 18.41 16.10 19.18
N LYS A 150 17.63 17.17 18.91
CA LYS A 150 16.68 17.22 17.78
C LYS A 150 17.30 16.82 16.43
N HIS A 151 18.52 17.30 16.17
CA HIS A 151 19.21 17.04 14.90
C HIS A 151 19.65 15.57 14.76
N GLU A 152 20.02 14.90 15.86
CA GLU A 152 20.40 13.49 15.88
C GLU A 152 19.18 12.61 15.59
N ALA A 153 18.04 12.92 16.21
CA ALA A 153 16.80 12.22 15.96
C ALA A 153 16.33 12.37 14.51
N VAL A 154 16.42 13.58 13.92
CA VAL A 154 16.10 13.80 12.50
C VAL A 154 17.05 13.00 11.59
N LYS A 155 18.35 12.98 11.89
CA LYS A 155 19.34 12.19 11.13
C LYS A 155 19.02 10.69 11.19
N ALA A 156 18.65 10.17 12.35
CA ALA A 156 18.27 8.76 12.52
C ALA A 156 16.97 8.41 11.78
N ILE A 157 15.96 9.29 11.81
CA ILE A 157 14.72 9.14 11.03
C ILE A 157 15.03 9.05 9.55
N ASN A 158 15.77 10.02 9.02
CA ASN A 158 16.12 10.07 7.60
C ASN A 158 16.92 8.81 7.19
N ALA A 159 17.89 8.39 8.01
CA ALA A 159 18.65 7.18 7.76
C ALA A 159 17.75 5.93 7.64
N PHE A 160 16.74 5.80 8.49
CA PHE A 160 15.79 4.69 8.41
C PHE A 160 14.87 4.75 7.21
N GLU A 161 14.39 5.95 6.86
CA GLU A 161 13.54 6.14 5.68
C GLU A 161 14.23 5.69 4.39
N HIS A 162 15.54 5.92 4.27
CA HIS A 162 16.31 5.51 3.09
C HIS A 162 16.83 4.08 3.17
N THR A 163 17.26 3.60 4.34
CA THR A 163 17.98 2.32 4.41
C THR A 163 17.11 1.13 4.82
N LYS A 164 16.13 1.34 5.71
CA LYS A 164 15.40 0.25 6.38
C LYS A 164 13.94 0.19 5.97
N LEU A 165 13.27 1.33 5.78
CA LEU A 165 11.84 1.38 5.52
C LEU A 165 11.44 0.66 4.21
N PRO A 166 12.08 0.88 3.05
CA PRO A 166 11.67 0.21 1.80
C PRO A 166 11.89 -1.29 1.86
N ARG A 167 13.00 -1.73 2.45
CA ARG A 167 13.33 -3.15 2.64
C ARG A 167 12.33 -3.82 3.59
N SER A 168 12.02 -3.17 4.71
CA SER A 168 11.07 -3.69 5.69
C SER A 168 9.67 -3.76 5.11
N ALA A 169 9.24 -2.72 4.37
CA ALA A 169 7.94 -2.68 3.73
C ALA A 169 7.78 -3.82 2.73
N ARG A 170 8.75 -4.04 1.83
CA ARG A 170 8.73 -5.18 0.89
C ARG A 170 8.69 -6.52 1.63
N ALA A 171 9.53 -6.71 2.64
CA ALA A 171 9.60 -7.96 3.39
C ALA A 171 8.31 -8.25 4.19
N ILE A 172 7.72 -7.23 4.83
CA ILE A 172 6.43 -7.35 5.52
C ILE A 172 5.34 -7.72 4.51
N THR A 173 5.23 -6.96 3.42
CA THR A 173 4.21 -7.19 2.41
C THR A 173 4.31 -8.60 1.83
N ALA A 174 5.50 -9.06 1.46
CA ALA A 174 5.71 -10.42 0.95
C ALA A 174 5.28 -11.50 1.96
N ARG A 175 5.66 -11.36 3.24
CA ARG A 175 5.27 -12.30 4.32
C ARG A 175 3.77 -12.31 4.58
N VAL A 176 3.09 -11.17 4.46
CA VAL A 176 1.65 -11.11 4.67
C VAL A 176 0.93 -11.71 3.46
N ILE A 177 1.30 -11.32 2.24
CA ILE A 177 0.69 -11.85 1.02
C ILE A 177 0.86 -13.37 0.91
N SER A 178 1.99 -13.95 1.34
CA SER A 178 2.16 -15.40 1.32
C SER A 178 1.21 -16.18 2.23
N LYS A 179 0.59 -15.51 3.21
CA LYS A 179 -0.39 -16.09 4.15
C LYS A 179 -1.84 -15.77 3.78
N HIS A 180 -2.06 -14.82 2.87
CA HIS A 180 -3.39 -14.33 2.50
C HIS A 180 -3.58 -14.46 0.99
N PRO A 181 -4.40 -15.42 0.52
CA PRO A 181 -4.52 -15.71 -0.91
C PRO A 181 -5.07 -14.49 -1.66
N ILE A 182 -4.31 -14.04 -2.67
CA ILE A 182 -4.71 -12.95 -3.56
C ILE A 182 -5.10 -13.53 -4.91
N LEU A 183 -6.28 -13.10 -5.38
CA LEU A 183 -6.92 -13.67 -6.55
C LEU A 183 -6.76 -12.75 -7.76
N PHE A 184 -6.56 -13.37 -8.93
CA PHE A 184 -6.87 -12.83 -10.26
C PHE A 184 -6.47 -11.36 -10.49
N GLY A 185 -5.20 -11.09 -10.77
CA GLY A 185 -4.70 -9.72 -10.98
C GLY A 185 -4.64 -8.85 -9.73
N GLY A 186 -5.32 -9.26 -8.64
CA GLY A 186 -5.35 -8.59 -7.35
C GLY A 186 -3.98 -8.41 -6.70
N MET A 187 -2.98 -9.18 -7.12
CA MET A 187 -1.63 -9.20 -6.54
C MET A 187 -0.95 -7.83 -6.65
N VAL A 188 -1.01 -7.21 -7.82
CA VAL A 188 -0.39 -5.90 -8.06
C VAL A 188 -1.00 -4.85 -7.12
N TYR A 189 -2.32 -4.88 -6.95
CA TYR A 189 -3.04 -3.98 -6.06
C TYR A 189 -2.78 -4.25 -4.59
N ALA A 190 -2.76 -5.52 -4.18
CA ALA A 190 -2.45 -5.91 -2.81
C ALA A 190 -1.04 -5.45 -2.44
N CYS A 191 -0.06 -5.65 -3.33
CA CYS A 191 1.31 -5.16 -3.17
C CYS A 191 1.35 -3.62 -3.09
N ALA A 192 0.77 -2.92 -4.06
CA ALA A 192 0.77 -1.46 -4.12
C ALA A 192 0.05 -0.84 -2.91
N TYR A 193 -1.11 -1.37 -2.53
CA TYR A 193 -1.86 -0.98 -1.33
C TYR A 193 -0.99 -1.14 -0.09
N SER A 194 -0.39 -2.32 0.09
CA SER A 194 0.40 -2.62 1.29
C SER A 194 1.54 -1.63 1.45
N LEU A 195 2.31 -1.38 0.38
CA LEU A 195 3.40 -0.42 0.42
C LEU A 195 2.90 1.00 0.77
N ALA A 196 1.80 1.43 0.15
CA ALA A 196 1.21 2.75 0.43
C ALA A 196 0.72 2.86 1.89
N PHE A 197 0.06 1.81 2.38
CA PHE A 197 -0.47 1.74 3.74
C PHE A 197 0.64 1.72 4.80
N LEU A 198 1.68 0.90 4.60
CA LEU A 198 2.83 0.85 5.51
C LEU A 198 3.58 2.19 5.56
N ARG A 199 3.65 2.89 4.42
CA ARG A 199 4.22 4.23 4.37
C ARG A 199 3.36 5.26 5.11
N LEU A 200 2.04 5.20 4.96
CA LEU A 200 1.10 6.05 5.69
C LEU A 200 1.26 5.85 7.21
N MET A 201 1.26 4.60 7.67
CA MET A 201 1.51 4.27 9.08
C MET A 201 2.84 4.83 9.60
N TRP A 202 3.89 4.75 8.78
CA TRP A 202 5.18 5.33 9.13
C TRP A 202 5.11 6.86 9.25
N MET A 203 4.40 7.54 8.35
CA MET A 203 4.22 9.00 8.39
C MET A 203 3.49 9.47 9.65
N ASP A 204 2.43 8.77 10.05
CA ASP A 204 1.73 9.07 11.29
C ASP A 204 2.66 8.91 12.49
N ARG A 205 3.43 7.81 12.54
CA ARG A 205 4.39 7.55 13.59
C ARG A 205 5.52 8.59 13.63
N LYS A 206 6.13 8.89 12.47
CA LYS A 206 7.17 9.92 12.32
C LYS A 206 6.67 11.28 12.81
N THR A 207 5.43 11.63 12.47
CA THR A 207 4.83 12.90 12.89
C THR A 207 4.69 12.95 14.41
N LEU A 208 4.13 11.92 15.04
CA LEU A 208 4.03 11.82 16.50
C LEU A 208 5.40 11.88 17.19
N MET A 209 6.40 11.22 16.61
CA MET A 209 7.78 11.22 17.07
C MET A 209 8.40 12.63 17.03
N LEU A 210 8.29 13.32 15.90
CA LEU A 210 8.81 14.67 15.71
C LEU A 210 8.08 15.70 16.58
N MET A 211 6.78 15.51 16.84
CA MET A 211 6.03 16.32 17.80
C MET A 211 6.55 16.14 19.23
N LYS A 212 6.78 14.89 19.67
CA LYS A 212 7.33 14.59 21.01
C LYS A 212 8.72 15.20 21.23
N LEU A 213 9.55 15.23 20.19
CA LEU A 213 10.89 15.84 20.21
C LEU A 213 10.87 17.37 20.07
N GLY A 214 9.69 17.98 19.87
CA GLY A 214 9.53 19.42 19.66
C GLY A 214 10.17 19.92 18.36
N VAL A 215 10.28 19.05 17.34
CA VAL A 215 10.74 19.40 15.99
C VAL A 215 9.58 19.98 15.17
N VAL A 216 8.38 19.42 15.35
CA VAL A 216 7.13 19.90 14.74
C VAL A 216 6.20 20.40 15.86
N PRO A 217 5.46 21.51 15.68
CA PRO A 217 4.48 21.96 16.66
C PRO A 217 3.45 20.87 16.97
N SER A 218 3.09 20.72 18.24
CA SER A 218 1.94 19.89 18.62
C SER A 218 0.66 20.60 18.21
N PHE A 219 -0.04 20.10 17.18
CA PHE A 219 -1.35 20.63 16.83
C PHE A 219 -2.38 20.11 17.85
N ARG A 220 -2.81 20.98 18.78
CA ARG A 220 -4.00 20.73 19.62
C ARG A 220 -5.26 20.94 18.77
N GLY A 221 -5.60 19.93 17.97
CA GLY A 221 -6.88 19.81 17.28
C GLY A 221 -7.36 18.36 17.41
N ALA A 222 -7.96 18.05 18.55
CA ALA A 222 -8.75 16.86 18.88
C ALA A 222 -8.46 15.56 18.10
N MET A 223 -7.55 14.72 18.61
CA MET A 223 -7.80 13.28 18.59
C MET A 223 -8.90 13.02 19.64
N PRO A 224 -10.13 12.61 19.29
CA PRO A 224 -10.99 11.99 20.28
C PRO A 224 -10.26 10.71 20.72
N ARG A 225 -9.70 10.75 21.93
CA ARG A 225 -9.35 9.54 22.66
C ARG A 225 -10.66 8.81 22.91
N GLY A 226 -11.02 7.91 22.02
CA GLY A 226 -12.03 6.89 22.31
C GLY A 226 -11.46 5.96 23.37
N SER A 227 -11.99 6.08 24.58
CA SER A 227 -12.01 5.04 25.61
C SER A 227 -13.27 5.29 26.44
N PRO A 228 -13.97 4.26 26.96
CA PRO A 228 -13.81 2.82 26.76
C PRO A 228 -14.74 2.26 25.66
#